data_AF-A0A0H5QKC3-F1
#
_entry.id   AF-A0A0H5QKC3-F1
#
_cell.length_a   1.000
_cell.length_b   1.000
_cell.length_c   1.000
_cell.angle_alpha   90.00
_cell.angle_beta   90.00
_cell.angle_gamma   90.00
#
_symmetry.space_group_name_H-M   'P 1'
#
loop_
_entity.id
_entity.type
_entity.pdbx_description
1 polymer ?
#
loop_
_entity_poly.entity_id
_entity_poly.type
_entity_poly.pdbx_seq_one_letter_code
_entity_poly.pdbx_strand_id
1 'polypeptide(L)'
;MSADSQMSLLAVVQFALHADVPSGVAIAGIDAVAAIADYANAAQHDTSNPIRPFSDAISRFQHRVLHTMLFGSIQESMLTPLADCLLALIFANYSSFCEAVSAVGVNVMDSGLVDLVSSVNLNVSQSANRHRFRDAVAQFVRTCRPLLQVK
;
A
#
# COMPACT_ATOMS: atom_id res chain seq x y z
N MET A 1 -3.13 9.48 -22.94
CA MET A 1 -2.18 8.38 -22.68
C MET A 1 -2.77 7.11 -23.27
N SER A 2 -2.04 6.34 -24.07
CA SER A 2 -2.56 5.06 -24.59
C SER A 2 -2.56 3.99 -23.49
N ALA A 3 -3.38 2.95 -23.63
CA ALA A 3 -3.43 1.82 -22.70
C ALA A 3 -2.07 1.12 -22.57
N ASP A 4 -1.30 1.04 -23.66
CA ASP A 4 0.04 0.43 -23.68
C ASP A 4 1.05 1.22 -22.83
N SER A 5 0.96 2.56 -22.82
CA SER A 5 1.81 3.40 -21.97
C SER A 5 1.47 3.23 -20.48
N GLN A 6 0.19 3.02 -20.15
CA GLN A 6 -0.23 2.73 -18.77
C GLN A 6 0.31 1.37 -18.31
N MET A 7 0.14 0.31 -19.13
CA MET A 7 0.63 -1.02 -18.80
C MET A 7 2.15 -1.07 -18.62
N SER A 8 2.90 -0.36 -19.46
CA SER A 8 4.36 -0.28 -19.36
C SER A 8 4.81 0.43 -18.07
N LEU A 9 4.16 1.54 -17.70
CA LEU A 9 4.44 2.24 -16.45
C LEU A 9 4.20 1.34 -15.24
N LEU A 10 3.08 0.62 -15.22
CA LEU A 10 2.72 -0.30 -14.14
C LEU A 10 3.73 -1.44 -14.00
N ALA A 11 4.21 -2.00 -15.11
CA ALA A 11 5.23 -3.05 -15.10
C ALA A 11 6.56 -2.57 -14.51
N VAL A 12 7.00 -1.35 -14.84
CA VAL A 12 8.23 -0.75 -14.29
C VAL A 12 8.11 -0.49 -12.79
N VAL A 13 6.96 0.02 -12.35
CA VAL A 13 6.71 0.29 -10.94
C VAL A 13 6.59 -1.02 -10.14
N GLN A 14 5.99 -2.06 -10.70
CA GLN A 14 5.97 -3.41 -10.11
C GLN A 14 7.37 -4.01 -10.02
N PHE A 15 8.20 -3.82 -11.05
CA PHE A 15 9.60 -4.26 -11.04
C PHE A 15 10.35 -3.67 -9.84
N ALA A 16 10.21 -2.36 -9.62
CA ALA A 16 10.89 -1.67 -8.53
C ALA A 16 10.53 -2.19 -7.13
N LEU A 17 9.39 -2.89 -6.97
CA LEU A 17 8.95 -3.51 -5.72
C LEU A 17 9.41 -4.98 -5.56
N HIS A 18 10.38 -5.45 -6.34
CA HIS A 18 10.99 -6.78 -6.14
C HIS A 18 12.12 -6.77 -5.10
N ALA A 19 12.29 -7.91 -4.43
CA ALA A 19 13.23 -8.09 -3.31
C ALA A 19 14.70 -7.91 -3.72
N ASP A 20 15.03 -8.15 -5.00
CA ASP A 20 16.41 -8.10 -5.50
C ASP A 20 16.82 -6.71 -6.06
N VAL A 21 15.95 -5.71 -5.90
CA VAL A 21 16.18 -4.36 -6.40
C VAL A 21 16.96 -3.53 -5.37
N PRO A 22 17.97 -2.73 -5.79
CA PRO A 22 18.68 -1.83 -4.89
C PRO A 22 17.72 -0.89 -4.15
N SER A 23 17.98 -0.64 -2.86
CA SER A 23 17.07 0.12 -1.99
C SER A 23 16.67 1.49 -2.55
N GLY A 24 17.59 2.22 -3.19
CA GLY A 24 17.28 3.51 -3.83
C GLY A 24 16.28 3.39 -4.98
N VAL A 25 16.35 2.32 -5.78
CA VAL A 25 15.40 2.07 -6.87
C VAL A 25 14.05 1.60 -6.31
N ALA A 26 14.06 0.81 -5.24
CA ALA A 26 12.84 0.40 -4.55
C ALA A 26 12.09 1.60 -3.95
N ILE A 27 12.80 2.55 -3.32
CA ILE A 27 12.22 3.79 -2.79
C ILE A 27 11.59 4.61 -3.93
N ALA A 28 12.31 4.82 -5.03
CA ALA A 28 11.75 5.55 -6.18
C ALA A 28 10.49 4.88 -6.76
N GLY A 29 10.45 3.54 -6.75
CA GLY A 29 9.25 2.77 -7.12
C GLY A 29 8.08 3.00 -6.16
N ILE A 30 8.35 2.97 -4.85
CA ILE A 30 7.35 3.24 -3.80
C ILE A 30 6.78 4.65 -3.93
N ASP A 31 7.64 5.66 -4.13
CA ASP A 31 7.23 7.05 -4.32
C ASP A 31 6.37 7.21 -5.59
N ALA A 32 6.71 6.51 -6.66
CA ALA A 32 5.92 6.50 -7.89
C ALA A 32 4.53 5.87 -7.67
N VAL A 33 4.43 4.77 -6.90
CA VAL A 33 3.12 4.18 -6.53
C VAL A 33 2.28 5.18 -5.74
N ALA A 34 2.88 5.83 -4.74
CA ALA A 34 2.19 6.82 -3.92
C ALA A 34 1.64 7.97 -4.77
N ALA A 35 2.45 8.50 -5.69
CA ALA A 35 2.01 9.56 -6.61
C ALA A 35 0.86 9.11 -7.54
N ILE A 36 0.90 7.86 -8.03
CA ILE A 36 -0.21 7.29 -8.84
C ILE A 36 -1.48 7.19 -7.99
N ALA A 37 -1.37 6.77 -6.73
CA ALA A 37 -2.49 6.66 -5.81
C ALA A 37 -3.11 8.03 -5.49
N ASP A 38 -2.28 9.04 -5.21
CA ASP A 38 -2.74 10.41 -4.98
C ASP A 38 -3.45 11.00 -6.20
N TYR A 39 -2.91 10.75 -7.41
CA TYR A 39 -3.56 11.14 -8.66
C TYR A 39 -4.92 10.43 -8.83
N ALA A 40 -4.98 9.13 -8.59
CA ALA A 40 -6.23 8.36 -8.69
C ALA A 40 -7.28 8.84 -7.69
N ASN A 41 -6.87 9.18 -6.45
CA ASN A 41 -7.75 9.74 -5.44
C ASN A 41 -8.27 11.12 -5.84
N ALA A 42 -7.38 12.02 -6.30
CA ALA A 42 -7.79 13.34 -6.79
C ALA A 42 -8.77 13.25 -7.97
N ALA A 43 -8.53 12.32 -8.91
CA ALA A 43 -9.40 12.09 -10.05
C ALA A 43 -10.79 11.53 -9.66
N GLN A 44 -10.92 10.81 -8.54
CA GLN A 44 -12.23 10.33 -8.06
C GLN A 44 -13.14 11.45 -7.52
N HIS A 45 -12.56 12.56 -7.09
CA HIS A 45 -13.30 13.73 -6.61
C HIS A 45 -13.60 14.73 -7.72
N ASP A 46 -13.10 14.50 -8.94
CA ASP A 46 -13.42 15.29 -10.13
C ASP A 46 -14.67 14.71 -10.81
N THR A 47 -15.82 15.35 -10.58
CA THR A 47 -17.12 14.93 -11.14
C THR A 47 -17.22 15.07 -12.66
N SER A 48 -16.23 15.70 -13.30
CA SER A 48 -16.21 15.90 -14.76
C SER A 48 -15.75 14.67 -15.55
N ASN A 49 -15.19 13.64 -14.89
CA ASN A 49 -14.67 12.45 -15.56
C ASN A 49 -15.11 11.15 -14.85
N PRO A 50 -16.07 10.38 -15.42
CA PRO A 50 -16.61 9.19 -14.76
C PRO A 50 -15.67 7.97 -14.76
N ILE A 51 -14.52 8.05 -15.46
CA ILE A 51 -13.55 6.96 -15.52
C ILE A 51 -12.65 7.05 -14.29
N ARG A 52 -12.57 5.98 -13.50
CA ARG A 52 -11.59 5.86 -12.40
C ARG A 52 -10.26 5.36 -12.98
N PRO A 53 -9.27 6.23 -13.22
CA PRO A 53 -8.00 5.78 -13.76
C PRO A 53 -7.32 4.85 -12.73
N PHE A 54 -6.67 3.79 -13.23
CA PHE A 54 -5.82 2.89 -12.44
C PHE A 54 -6.48 2.05 -11.35
N SER A 55 -7.81 1.94 -11.27
CA SER A 55 -8.54 1.11 -10.28
C SER A 55 -7.92 -0.28 -10.06
N ASP A 56 -7.76 -1.05 -11.15
CA ASP A 56 -7.20 -2.40 -11.10
C ASP A 56 -5.72 -2.42 -10.68
N ALA A 57 -4.99 -1.35 -11.00
CA ALA A 57 -3.59 -1.21 -10.63
C ALA A 57 -3.42 -0.89 -9.15
N ILE A 58 -4.27 -0.02 -8.60
CA ILE A 58 -4.29 0.32 -7.17
C ILE A 58 -4.46 -0.94 -6.33
N SER A 59 -5.40 -1.82 -6.69
CA SER A 59 -5.61 -3.10 -6.00
C SER A 59 -4.35 -3.97 -6.03
N ARG A 60 -3.73 -4.13 -7.21
CA ARG A 60 -2.47 -4.90 -7.35
C ARG A 60 -1.33 -4.30 -6.53
N PHE A 61 -1.23 -2.97 -6.47
CA PHE A 61 -0.23 -2.28 -5.66
C PHE A 61 -0.48 -2.47 -4.17
N GLN A 62 -1.72 -2.40 -3.69
CA GLN A 62 -2.07 -2.70 -2.29
C GLN A 62 -1.62 -4.10 -1.89
N HIS A 63 -1.98 -5.11 -2.70
CA HIS A 63 -1.53 -6.48 -2.50
C HIS A 63 -0.01 -6.59 -2.47
N ARG A 64 0.67 -5.95 -3.43
CA ARG A 64 2.13 -6.04 -3.53
C ARG A 64 2.83 -5.39 -2.35
N VAL A 65 2.41 -4.19 -1.95
CA VAL A 65 2.99 -3.46 -0.81
C VAL A 65 2.77 -4.25 0.48
N LEU A 66 1.55 -4.74 0.73
CA LEU A 66 1.25 -5.61 1.88
C LEU A 66 2.09 -6.88 1.85
N HIS A 67 2.20 -7.55 0.71
CA HIS A 67 3.00 -8.76 0.57
C HIS A 67 4.49 -8.48 0.82
N THR A 68 5.04 -7.39 0.28
CA THR A 68 6.43 -6.97 0.52
C THR A 68 6.67 -6.66 1.99
N MET A 69 5.72 -6.02 2.67
CA MET A 69 5.80 -5.77 4.11
C MET A 69 5.75 -7.06 4.94
N LEU A 70 4.95 -8.05 4.56
CA LEU A 70 4.68 -9.23 5.39
C LEU A 70 5.57 -10.44 5.08
N PHE A 71 5.96 -10.62 3.82
CA PHE A 71 6.74 -11.78 3.36
C PHE A 71 8.09 -11.37 2.77
N GLY A 72 8.31 -10.08 2.49
CA GLY A 72 9.56 -9.59 1.93
C GLY A 72 10.68 -9.46 2.97
N SER A 73 11.91 -9.74 2.52
CA SER A 73 13.13 -9.41 3.27
C SER A 73 13.46 -7.93 3.11
N ILE A 74 12.63 -7.05 3.68
CA ILE A 74 12.86 -5.60 3.64
C ILE A 74 13.66 -5.14 4.86
N GLN A 75 14.54 -4.16 4.62
CA GLN A 75 15.20 -3.42 5.69
C GLN A 75 14.17 -2.60 6.48
N GLU A 76 14.41 -2.41 7.78
CA GLU A 76 13.50 -1.64 8.64
C GLU A 76 13.31 -0.19 8.18
N SER A 77 14.35 0.40 7.58
CA SER A 77 14.31 1.73 6.94
C SER A 77 13.28 1.85 5.81
N MET A 78 12.93 0.74 5.15
CA MET A 78 11.95 0.71 4.05
C MET A 78 10.51 0.69 4.55
N LEU A 79 10.29 0.40 5.85
CA LEU A 79 8.96 0.27 6.41
C LEU A 79 8.19 1.60 6.41
N THR A 80 8.87 2.72 6.66
CA THR A 80 8.25 4.05 6.64
C THR A 80 7.79 4.45 5.24
N PRO A 81 8.62 4.41 4.18
CA PRO A 81 8.17 4.66 2.81
C PRO A 81 7.02 3.74 2.39
N LEU A 82 7.10 2.44 2.71
CA LEU A 82 6.04 1.49 2.40
C LEU A 82 4.74 1.83 3.13
N ALA A 83 4.80 2.25 4.39
CA ALA A 83 3.62 2.66 5.16
C ALA A 83 2.97 3.91 4.55
N ASP A 84 3.75 4.92 4.17
CA ASP A 84 3.21 6.12 3.52
C ASP A 84 2.57 5.80 2.17
N CYS A 85 3.20 4.93 1.38
CA CYS A 85 2.63 4.44 0.13
C CYS A 85 1.34 3.64 0.36
N LEU A 86 1.30 2.79 1.37
CA LEU A 86 0.10 2.02 1.71
C LEU A 86 -1.05 2.97 2.09
N LEU A 87 -0.77 4.01 2.86
CA LEU A 87 -1.77 5.02 3.22
C LEU A 87 -2.36 5.72 2.00
N ALA A 88 -1.53 6.15 1.05
CA ALA A 88 -1.98 6.77 -0.21
C ALA A 88 -2.87 5.80 -1.02
N LEU A 89 -2.46 4.53 -1.12
CA LEU A 89 -3.23 3.49 -1.78
C LEU A 89 -4.57 3.22 -1.10
N ILE A 90 -4.64 3.27 0.23
CA ILE A 90 -5.88 3.10 1.00
C ILE A 90 -6.86 4.23 0.69
N PHE A 91 -6.39 5.48 0.65
CA PHE A 91 -7.24 6.61 0.27
C PHE A 91 -7.75 6.51 -1.16
N ALA A 92 -6.93 6.02 -2.08
CA ALA A 92 -7.35 5.81 -3.46
C ALA A 92 -8.42 4.71 -3.60
N ASN A 93 -8.40 3.65 -2.79
CA ASN A 93 -9.42 2.60 -2.82
C ASN A 93 -9.47 1.77 -1.52
N TYR A 94 -10.26 2.22 -0.56
CA TYR A 94 -10.39 1.55 0.74
C TYR A 94 -11.01 0.14 0.65
N SER A 95 -12.02 -0.07 -0.20
CA SER A 95 -12.68 -1.38 -0.31
C SER A 95 -11.73 -2.46 -0.81
N SER A 96 -10.91 -2.13 -1.82
CA SER A 96 -9.88 -3.04 -2.32
C SER A 96 -8.82 -3.36 -1.27
N PHE A 97 -8.50 -2.42 -0.38
CA PHE A 97 -7.54 -2.68 0.70
C PHE A 97 -8.08 -3.73 1.68
N CYS A 98 -9.36 -3.63 2.08
CA CYS A 98 -10.00 -4.62 2.95
C CYS A 98 -9.98 -6.03 2.32
N GLU A 99 -10.24 -6.13 1.02
CA GLU A 99 -10.14 -7.38 0.27
C GLU A 99 -8.70 -7.93 0.26
N ALA A 100 -7.72 -7.05 0.00
CA ALA A 100 -6.32 -7.43 -0.05
C ALA A 100 -5.81 -7.97 1.29
N VAL A 101 -6.20 -7.30 2.38
CA VAL A 101 -5.97 -7.74 3.74
C VAL A 101 -6.58 -9.11 4.02
N SER A 102 -7.84 -9.32 3.62
CA SER A 102 -8.56 -10.58 3.85
C SER A 102 -7.89 -11.74 3.10
N ALA A 103 -7.41 -11.47 1.88
CA ALA A 103 -6.71 -12.43 1.03
C ALA A 103 -5.33 -12.85 1.57
N VAL A 104 -4.68 -12.03 2.39
CA VAL A 104 -3.43 -12.41 3.08
C VAL A 104 -3.67 -13.51 4.13
N GLY A 105 -4.93 -13.87 4.40
CA GLY A 105 -5.27 -15.10 5.11
C GLY A 105 -5.05 -15.01 6.61
N VAL A 106 -5.10 -13.79 7.16
CA VAL A 106 -4.96 -13.55 8.59
C VAL A 106 -6.30 -13.78 9.30
N ASN A 107 -6.84 -15.00 9.23
CA ASN A 107 -8.00 -15.43 10.04
C ASN A 107 -7.71 -15.45 11.57
N VAL A 108 -6.57 -14.91 12.01
CA VAL A 108 -6.05 -14.97 13.38
C VAL A 108 -5.77 -13.58 13.98
N MET A 109 -5.99 -12.47 13.26
CA MET A 109 -5.65 -11.12 13.77
C MET A 109 -6.77 -10.09 13.62
N ASP A 110 -7.88 -10.33 14.31
CA ASP A 110 -8.90 -9.29 14.44
C ASP A 110 -8.33 -8.03 15.11
N SER A 111 -7.48 -8.12 16.13
CA SER A 111 -7.02 -6.93 16.88
C SER A 111 -6.08 -6.02 16.09
N GLY A 112 -4.98 -6.55 15.54
CA GLY A 112 -3.99 -5.74 14.80
C GLY A 112 -4.54 -5.18 13.49
N LEU A 113 -5.48 -5.89 12.87
CA LEU A 113 -6.17 -5.41 11.69
C LEU A 113 -7.22 -4.35 12.01
N VAL A 114 -7.99 -4.54 13.08
CA VAL A 114 -8.90 -3.53 13.61
C VAL A 114 -8.13 -2.26 13.98
N ASP A 115 -6.94 -2.35 14.57
CA ASP A 115 -6.11 -1.19 14.89
C ASP A 115 -5.61 -0.46 13.62
N LEU A 116 -5.18 -1.21 12.60
CA LEU A 116 -4.75 -0.65 11.32
C LEU A 116 -5.91 0.06 10.60
N VAL A 117 -7.08 -0.58 10.52
CA VAL A 117 -8.30 -0.03 9.94
C VAL A 117 -8.82 1.17 10.75
N SER A 118 -8.81 1.09 12.07
CA SER A 118 -9.21 2.18 12.96
C SER A 118 -8.30 3.40 12.82
N SER A 119 -7.01 3.16 12.57
CA SER A 119 -6.03 4.23 12.32
C SER A 119 -6.26 4.96 10.99
N VAL A 120 -6.85 4.28 9.99
CA VAL A 120 -7.27 4.89 8.71
C VAL A 120 -8.53 5.72 8.88
N ASN A 121 -9.50 5.24 9.65
CA ASN A 121 -10.78 5.94 9.90
C ASN A 121 -10.62 7.25 10.68
N LEU A 122 -9.49 7.44 11.36
CA LEU A 122 -9.12 8.70 12.00
C LEU A 122 -8.56 9.68 10.96
N ASN A 123 -9.43 10.38 10.21
CA ASN A 123 -9.12 11.53 9.32
C ASN A 123 -7.62 11.91 9.28
N VAL A 124 -6.83 11.23 8.44
CA VAL A 124 -5.35 11.29 8.47
C VAL A 124 -4.81 12.56 7.78
N SER A 125 -5.56 13.66 7.81
CA SER A 125 -5.15 14.96 7.28
C SER A 125 -4.09 15.66 8.15
N GLN A 126 -3.85 15.18 9.37
CA GLN A 126 -2.84 15.73 10.30
C GLN A 126 -1.57 14.87 10.33
N SER A 127 -0.41 15.53 10.37
CA SER A 127 0.91 14.88 10.50
C SER A 127 0.99 13.93 11.71
N ALA A 128 0.33 14.27 12.81
CA ALA A 128 0.21 13.42 14.00
C ALA A 128 -0.52 12.08 13.71
N ASN A 129 -1.50 12.07 12.80
CA ASN A 129 -2.23 10.86 12.42
C ASN A 129 -1.41 9.98 11.48
N ARG A 130 -0.53 10.57 10.63
CA ARG A 130 0.41 9.81 9.79
C ARG A 130 1.42 9.03 10.63
N HIS A 131 1.94 9.64 11.70
CA HIS A 131 2.83 8.93 12.63
C HIS A 131 2.13 7.73 13.29
N ARG A 132 0.91 7.92 13.78
CA ARG A 132 0.09 6.82 14.34
C ARG A 132 -0.15 5.70 13.34
N PHE A 133 -0.44 6.04 12.07
CA PHE A 133 -0.61 5.04 11.02
C PHE A 133 0.68 4.24 10.77
N ARG A 134 1.83 4.92 10.67
CA ARG A 134 3.13 4.25 10.52
C ARG A 134 3.42 3.30 11.69
N ASP A 135 3.13 3.72 12.92
CA ASP A 135 3.29 2.89 14.11
C ASP A 135 2.35 1.67 14.07
N ALA A 136 1.10 1.86 13.66
CA ALA A 136 0.14 0.76 13.48
C ALA A 136 0.61 -0.23 12.40
N VAL A 137 1.12 0.24 11.27
CA VAL A 137 1.72 -0.62 10.23
C VAL A 137 2.93 -1.38 10.77
N ALA A 138 3.82 -0.71 11.51
CA ALA A 138 4.98 -1.36 12.08
C ALA A 138 4.60 -2.45 13.09
N GLN A 139 3.64 -2.15 13.96
CA GLN A 139 3.10 -3.12 14.92
C GLN A 139 2.43 -4.30 14.21
N PHE A 140 1.62 -4.04 13.18
CA PHE A 140 0.98 -5.05 12.35
C PHE A 140 2.03 -5.97 11.72
N VAL A 141 3.05 -5.41 11.05
CA VAL A 141 4.12 -6.19 10.40
C VAL A 141 4.91 -7.03 11.42
N ARG A 142 5.26 -6.46 12.58
CA ARG A 142 5.95 -7.20 13.66
C ARG A 142 5.11 -8.34 14.22
N THR A 143 3.79 -8.17 14.29
CA THR A 143 2.89 -9.19 14.81
C THR A 143 2.68 -10.29 13.76
N CYS A 144 2.44 -9.92 12.50
CA CYS A 144 2.14 -10.86 11.41
C CYS A 144 3.34 -11.68 10.95
N ARG A 145 4.52 -11.07 10.76
CA ARG A 145 5.68 -11.77 10.19
C ARG A 145 6.04 -13.07 10.91
N PRO A 146 6.16 -13.12 12.25
CA PRO A 146 6.50 -14.35 12.95
C PRO A 146 5.45 -15.44 12.72
N LEU A 147 4.16 -15.11 12.68
CA LEU A 147 3.10 -16.11 12.49
C LEU A 147 3.07 -16.68 11.06
N LEU A 148 3.47 -15.87 10.08
CA LEU A 148 3.54 -16.26 8.68
C LEU A 148 4.78 -17.09 8.33
N GLN A 149 5.83 -17.03 9.17
CA GLN A 149 7.08 -17.76 9.00
C GLN A 149 7.06 -19.17 9.63
N VAL A 150 6.03 -19.54 10.39
CA VAL A 150 5.89 -20.87 11.04
C VAL A 150 5.20 -21.88 10.09
N LYS A 151 5.45 -21.81 8.79
CA LYS A 151 4.97 -22.79 7.81
C LYS A 151 6.12 -23.42 7.04
#